data_AF-A0A920MPX2-F1
#
_entry.id   AF-A0A920MPX2-F1
#
_cell.length_a   1.000
_cell.length_b   1.000
_cell.length_c   1.000
_cell.angle_alpha   90.00
_cell.angle_beta   90.00
_cell.angle_gamma   90.00
#
_symmetry.space_group_name_H-M   'P 1'
#
loop_
_entity.id
_entity.type
_entity.pdbx_description
1 polymer ?
#
loop_
_entity_poly.entity_id
_entity_poly.type
_entity_poly.pdbx_seq_one_letter_code
_entity_poly.pdbx_strand_id
1 'polypeptide(L)'
;MKKPALREKKSKSKVFKETNWTKSSKTVGQYIFRRLSLDQSDKEISRIRPRHCQSQLIVSSKEIDMYVSDYLNRVDKRKKNQTSKW
;
A
#
# COMPACT_ATOMS: atom_id res chain seq x y z
N MET A 1 3.36 -4.61 35.55
CA MET A 1 3.80 -4.27 34.17
C MET A 1 2.71 -3.45 33.50
N LYS A 2 2.97 -2.19 33.11
CA LYS A 2 2.01 -1.44 32.28
C LYS A 2 1.81 -2.25 31.01
N LYS A 3 0.56 -2.63 30.68
CA LYS A 3 0.24 -3.32 29.42
C LYS A 3 0.92 -2.51 28.31
N PRO A 4 1.85 -3.10 27.53
CA PRO A 4 2.56 -2.35 26.51
C PRO A 4 1.49 -1.74 25.63
N ALA A 5 1.35 -0.40 25.73
CA ALA A 5 0.16 0.34 25.36
C ALA A 5 -0.48 -0.26 24.12
N LEU A 6 -1.78 -0.61 24.22
CA LEU A 6 -2.63 -1.03 23.11
C LEU A 6 -2.16 -0.29 21.87
N ARG A 7 -1.41 -1.02 21.04
CA ARG A 7 -0.50 -0.45 20.05
C ARG A 7 -1.34 -0.16 18.81
N GLU A 8 -2.47 0.52 18.98
CA GLU A 8 -3.47 0.87 17.95
C GLU A 8 -2.82 1.61 16.77
N LYS A 9 -1.68 2.24 17.02
CA LYS A 9 -0.89 2.91 15.98
C LYS A 9 -0.07 1.98 15.08
N LYS A 10 0.10 0.69 15.40
CA LYS A 10 0.91 -0.27 14.62
C LYS A 10 0.41 -0.49 13.19
N SER A 11 -0.89 -0.32 13.00
CA SER A 11 -1.60 -0.52 11.74
C SER A 11 -2.05 0.81 11.12
N LYS A 12 -1.49 1.96 11.56
CA LYS A 12 -1.75 3.23 10.90
C LYS A 12 -1.16 3.20 9.49
N SER A 13 -2.05 3.06 8.51
CA SER A 13 -1.73 3.25 7.11
C SER A 13 -1.63 4.74 6.81
N LYS A 14 -0.54 5.14 6.16
CA LYS A 14 -0.39 6.50 5.62
C LYS A 14 -1.16 6.56 4.30
N VAL A 15 -1.82 7.70 4.03
CA VAL A 15 -2.48 7.92 2.74
C VAL A 15 -1.44 7.76 1.63
N PHE A 16 -1.66 6.81 0.74
CA PHE A 16 -0.72 6.53 -0.34
C PHE A 16 -0.79 7.62 -1.42
N LYS A 17 0.37 8.17 -1.77
CA LYS A 17 0.52 9.01 -2.96
C LYS A 17 1.10 8.19 -4.09
N GLU A 18 0.33 8.09 -5.17
CA GLU A 18 0.72 7.27 -6.31
C GLU A 18 1.98 7.79 -7.02
N THR A 19 2.92 6.89 -7.28
CA THR A 19 4.22 7.18 -7.89
C THR A 19 4.23 6.85 -9.38
N ASN A 20 5.17 7.42 -10.15
CA ASN A 20 5.34 7.05 -11.56
C ASN A 20 5.63 5.56 -11.74
N TRP A 21 6.34 4.96 -10.78
CA TRP A 21 6.65 3.52 -10.79
C TRP A 21 5.42 2.66 -10.55
N THR A 22 4.57 3.00 -9.58
CA THR A 22 3.29 2.26 -9.41
C THR A 22 2.40 2.48 -10.63
N LYS A 23 2.31 3.72 -11.14
CA LYS A 23 1.58 4.08 -12.39
C LYS A 23 1.98 3.25 -13.60
N SER A 24 3.22 2.83 -13.78
CA SER A 24 3.58 2.04 -14.97
C SER A 24 3.16 0.56 -14.88
N SER A 25 2.53 0.11 -13.79
CA SER A 25 2.10 -1.29 -13.64
C SER A 25 1.02 -1.65 -14.66
N LYS A 26 1.17 -2.81 -15.32
CA LYS A 26 0.18 -3.30 -16.30
C LYS A 26 -0.87 -4.20 -15.65
N THR A 27 -0.45 -5.03 -14.69
CA THR A 27 -1.31 -6.00 -14.00
C THR A 27 -1.51 -5.64 -12.53
N VAL A 28 -2.55 -6.20 -11.90
CA VAL A 28 -2.81 -6.04 -10.47
C VAL A 28 -1.66 -6.60 -9.62
N GLY A 29 -1.11 -7.76 -9.97
CA GLY A 29 0.02 -8.36 -9.25
C GLY A 29 1.28 -7.50 -9.28
N GLN A 30 1.61 -6.90 -10.44
CA GLN A 30 2.72 -5.95 -10.54
C GLN A 30 2.48 -4.70 -9.68
N TYR A 31 1.24 -4.22 -9.64
CA TYR A 31 0.90 -3.07 -8.81
C TYR A 31 1.05 -3.38 -7.32
N ILE A 32 0.49 -4.49 -6.86
CA ILE A 32 0.59 -4.95 -5.46
C ILE A 32 2.06 -5.12 -5.08
N PHE A 33 2.86 -5.79 -5.91
CA PHE A 33 4.29 -5.96 -5.65
C PHE A 33 5.00 -4.62 -5.47
N ARG A 34 4.84 -3.68 -6.42
CA ARG A 34 5.49 -2.36 -6.34
C ARG A 34 5.01 -1.55 -5.14
N ARG A 35 3.71 -1.62 -4.86
CA ARG A 35 3.09 -0.91 -3.73
C ARG A 35 3.64 -1.42 -2.40
N LEU A 36 3.75 -2.74 -2.26
CA LEU A 36 4.34 -3.41 -1.12
C LEU A 36 5.82 -3.07 -0.99
N SER A 37 6.62 -3.12 -2.07
CA SER A 37 8.03 -2.73 -2.03
C SER A 37 8.22 -1.29 -1.54
N LEU A 38 7.34 -0.36 -1.97
CA LEU A 38 7.38 1.03 -1.49
C LEU A 38 7.10 1.12 0.01
N ASP A 39 6.06 0.43 0.51
CA ASP A 39 5.74 0.42 1.94
C ASP A 39 6.86 -0.20 2.78
N GLN A 40 7.52 -1.23 2.25
CA GLN A 40 8.68 -1.87 2.89
C GLN A 40 9.90 -0.95 2.95
N SER A 41 10.07 -0.07 1.96
CA SER A 41 11.15 0.91 1.94
C SER A 41 10.86 2.19 2.74
N ASP A 42 9.62 2.38 3.20
CA ASP A 42 9.22 3.59 3.93
C ASP A 42 9.79 3.60 5.36
N LYS A 43 10.65 4.59 5.63
CA LYS A 43 11.30 4.81 6.92
C LYS A 43 10.31 5.19 8.03
N GLU A 44 9.13 5.72 7.69
CA GLU A 44 8.10 6.03 8.67
C GLU A 44 7.33 4.77 9.08
N ILE A 45 7.02 3.90 8.11
CA ILE A 45 6.33 2.62 8.36
C ILE A 45 7.22 1.69 9.18
N SER A 46 8.52 1.67 8.93
CA SER A 46 9.49 0.85 9.69
C SER A 46 9.65 1.25 11.16
N ARG A 47 9.29 2.50 11.53
CA ARG A 47 9.26 2.96 12.93
C ARG A 47 8.03 2.45 13.69
N ILE A 48 6.98 2.08 12.95
CA ILE A 48 5.67 1.71 13.50
C ILE A 48 5.47 0.19 13.47
N ARG A 49 5.84 -0.46 12.36
CA ARG A 49 5.76 -1.92 12.22
C ARG A 49 6.91 -2.62 12.94
N PRO A 50 6.66 -3.79 13.54
CA PRO A 50 7.73 -4.65 14.02
C PRO A 50 8.64 -5.10 12.87
N ARG A 51 9.97 -5.01 13.03
CA ARG A 51 10.95 -5.41 12.00
C ARG A 51 10.73 -6.83 11.49
N HIS A 52 10.34 -7.77 12.35
CA HIS A 52 10.13 -9.17 11.96
C HIS A 52 9.01 -9.34 10.91
N CYS A 53 7.93 -8.55 11.00
CA CYS A 53 6.87 -8.56 10.00
C CYS A 53 7.35 -7.98 8.67
N GLN A 54 8.19 -6.95 8.74
CA GLN A 54 8.74 -6.25 7.58
C GLN A 54 9.72 -7.15 6.82
N SER A 55 10.69 -7.75 7.51
CA SER A 55 11.70 -8.64 6.91
C SER A 55 11.12 -9.92 6.30
N GLN A 56 10.01 -10.43 6.85
CA GLN A 56 9.34 -11.64 6.35
C GLN A 56 8.24 -11.33 5.34
N LEU A 57 8.08 -10.07 4.93
CA LEU A 57 7.01 -9.62 4.02
C LEU A 57 5.62 -10.09 4.48
N ILE A 58 5.38 -10.07 5.80
CA ILE A 58 4.07 -10.41 6.34
C ILE A 58 3.10 -9.28 6.01
N VAL A 59 2.11 -9.61 5.18
CA VAL A 59 1.04 -8.71 4.75
C VAL A 59 -0.27 -9.22 5.31
N SER A 60 -1.05 -8.35 5.92
CA SER A 60 -2.41 -8.68 6.37
C SER A 60 -3.41 -8.67 5.21
N SER A 61 -4.52 -9.41 5.35
CA SER A 61 -5.61 -9.36 4.37
C SER A 61 -6.11 -7.94 4.09
N LYS A 62 -6.22 -7.11 5.14
CA LYS A 62 -6.62 -5.69 5.03
C LYS A 62 -5.68 -4.87 4.14
N GLU A 63 -4.38 -5.17 4.16
CA GLU A 63 -3.39 -4.49 3.31
C GLU A 63 -3.52 -4.93 1.86
N ILE A 64 -3.79 -6.22 1.62
CA ILE A 64 -4.07 -6.73 0.27
C ILE A 64 -5.32 -6.06 -0.29
N ASP A 65 -6.41 -5.99 0.48
CA ASP A 65 -7.66 -5.33 0.07
C ASP A 65 -7.43 -3.86 -0.28
N MET A 66 -6.62 -3.17 0.53
CA MET A 66 -6.20 -1.79 0.26
C MET A 66 -5.41 -1.67 -1.05
N TYR A 67 -4.42 -2.55 -1.29
CA TYR A 67 -3.62 -2.53 -2.52
C TYR A 67 -4.45 -2.81 -3.77
N VAL A 68 -5.41 -3.73 -3.68
CA VAL A 68 -6.36 -4.03 -4.76
C VAL A 68 -7.29 -2.84 -5.01
N SER A 69 -7.83 -2.25 -3.95
CA SER A 69 -8.71 -1.07 -4.05
C SER A 69 -7.99 0.12 -4.70
N ASP A 70 -6.74 0.37 -4.31
CA ASP A 70 -5.90 1.42 -4.92
C ASP A 70 -5.69 1.16 -6.43
N TYR A 71 -5.47 -0.10 -6.82
CA TYR A 71 -5.32 -0.47 -8.23
C TYR A 71 -6.61 -0.22 -9.02
N LEU A 72 -7.76 -0.68 -8.52
CA LEU A 72 -9.06 -0.52 -9.17
C LEU A 72 -9.41 0.96 -9.34
N ASN A 73 -9.23 1.75 -8.27
CA ASN A 73 -9.42 3.20 -8.30
C ASN A 73 -8.56 3.88 -9.38
N ARG A 74 -7.32 3.42 -9.58
CA ARG A 74 -6.47 3.93 -10.65
C ARG A 74 -6.98 3.55 -12.04
N VAL A 75 -7.37 2.30 -12.23
CA VAL A 75 -7.91 1.82 -13.51
C VAL A 75 -9.17 2.62 -13.88
N ASP A 76 -10.05 2.87 -12.92
CA ASP A 76 -11.26 3.67 -13.14
C ASP A 76 -10.93 5.13 -13.50
N LYS A 77 -9.97 5.76 -12.82
CA LYS A 77 -9.50 7.11 -13.18
C LYS A 77 -8.94 7.16 -14.61
N ARG A 78 -8.24 6.12 -15.06
CA ARG A 78 -7.74 6.04 -16.44
C ARG A 78 -8.86 5.94 -17.46
N LYS A 79 -9.86 5.08 -17.19
CA LYS A 79 -11.03 4.94 -18.06
C LYS A 79 -11.78 6.27 -18.18
N LYS A 80 -12.05 6.94 -17.04
CA LYS A 80 -12.70 8.26 -17.02
C LYS A 80 -11.94 9.29 -17.84
N ASN A 81 -10.62 9.39 -17.66
CA ASN A 81 -9.79 10.33 -18.42
C ASN A 81 -9.67 10.00 -19.92
N GLN A 82 -9.93 8.75 -20.32
CA GLN A 82 -10.02 8.38 -21.74
C GLN A 82 -11.37 8.79 -22.32
N THR A 83 -12.47 8.60 -21.59
CA THR A 83 -13.81 9.00 -22.03
C THR A 83 -13.98 10.52 -22.11
N SER A 84 -13.30 11.30 -21.27
CA SER A 84 -13.37 12.78 -21.29
C SER A 84 -12.59 13.45 -22.43
N LYS A 85 -11.84 12.68 -23.24
CA LYS A 85 -11.01 13.19 -24.32
C LYS A 85 -11.66 13.08 -25.71
N TRP A 86 -12.92 12.67 -25.76
CA TRP A 86 -13.74 12.59 -26.97
C TRP A 86 -14.77 13.70 -26.96
#